data_AF-A0A4Y2JJV3-F1
#
_entry.id   AF-A0A4Y2JJV3-F1
#
_cell.length_a   1.000
_cell.length_b   1.000
_cell.length_c   1.000
_cell.angle_alpha   90.00
_cell.angle_beta   90.00
_cell.angle_gamma   90.00
#
_symmetry.space_group_name_H-M   'P 1'
#
loop_
_entity.id
_entity.type
_entity.pdbx_description
1 polymer ?
#
loop_
_entity_poly.entity_id
_entity_poly.type
_entity_poly.pdbx_seq_one_letter_code
_entity_poly.pdbx_strand_id
1 'polypeptide(L)'
;MSLMINSVWVGFNIFADFLCFQITEYAEQVKEGAKMTVYRVRFAPWIPFVDPILGEDNKFHLGGVAKDVYEGMKIFMDFNYHAVSQSDNIYGAKVNGTWNGMIGSMVKNETDISGPYFIDEDRSLAVEFSDPVAFSQLTIVSGLISSNRDPFLILAVFSMPVWIALFVTTLAVSAVACLIYQLLPAREKREKMETYSKYLWAFHTGLIGKVHIQDGMALKFREEDTGSNVVLVILLRFNIKRKLDSLKSTEFNPNLVPAFKVQHLIQKDKRIVGVSKSKIIDFEIYMELSSPINSLQSGKTR
;
A
#
# COMPACT_ATOMS: atom_id res chain seq x y z
N MET A 1 70.54 -31.92 11.07
CA MET A 1 69.73 -30.76 10.63
C MET A 1 68.26 -30.89 11.01
N SER A 2 67.60 -32.04 10.75
CA SER A 2 66.18 -32.29 11.12
C SER A 2 65.86 -32.14 12.63
N LEU A 3 66.71 -32.64 13.53
CA LEU A 3 66.50 -32.54 14.99
C LEU A 3 66.55 -31.11 15.56
N MET A 4 67.33 -30.21 14.92
CA MET A 4 67.43 -28.80 15.33
C MET A 4 66.19 -27.99 14.92
N ILE A 5 65.60 -28.32 13.77
CA ILE A 5 64.39 -27.65 13.28
C ILE A 5 63.19 -28.00 14.16
N ASN A 6 63.07 -29.27 14.58
CA ASN A 6 61.97 -29.71 15.46
C ASN A 6 62.04 -29.07 16.85
N SER A 7 63.24 -28.87 17.40
CA SER A 7 63.40 -28.26 18.73
C SER A 7 63.12 -26.76 18.72
N VAL A 8 63.47 -26.05 17.64
CA VAL A 8 63.09 -24.64 17.44
C VAL A 8 61.58 -24.49 17.24
N TRP A 9 60.93 -25.41 16.51
CA TRP A 9 59.48 -25.40 16.31
C TRP A 9 58.69 -25.67 17.61
N VAL A 10 59.16 -26.64 18.41
CA VAL A 10 58.58 -26.93 19.73
C VAL A 10 58.76 -25.73 20.68
N GLY A 11 59.94 -25.10 20.67
CA GLY A 11 60.19 -23.90 21.47
C GLY A 11 59.31 -22.71 21.07
N PHE A 12 59.06 -22.52 19.77
CA PHE A 12 58.18 -21.46 19.27
C PHE A 12 56.71 -21.69 19.66
N ASN A 13 56.21 -22.93 19.59
CA ASN A 13 54.84 -23.25 20.01
C ASN A 13 54.66 -23.07 21.52
N ILE A 14 55.61 -23.53 22.34
CA ILE A 14 55.54 -23.34 23.80
C ILE A 14 55.56 -21.84 24.14
N PHE A 15 56.37 -21.05 23.44
CA PHE A 15 56.40 -19.60 23.64
C PHE A 15 55.11 -18.92 23.18
N ALA A 16 54.53 -19.33 22.04
CA ALA A 16 53.27 -18.81 21.55
C ALA A 16 52.10 -19.16 22.49
N ASP A 17 52.05 -20.39 23.00
CA ASP A 17 51.03 -20.83 23.96
C ASP A 17 51.18 -20.09 25.30
N PHE A 18 52.42 -19.86 25.76
CA PHE A 18 52.69 -19.07 26.97
C PHE A 18 52.29 -17.60 26.80
N LEU A 19 52.59 -17.00 25.65
CA LEU A 19 52.20 -15.63 25.35
C LEU A 19 50.67 -15.51 25.25
N CYS A 20 50.01 -16.49 24.62
CA CYS A 20 48.56 -16.55 24.52
C CYS A 20 47.92 -16.67 25.91
N PHE A 21 48.45 -17.54 26.76
CA PHE A 21 48.01 -17.73 28.14
C PHE A 21 48.13 -16.43 28.97
N GLN A 22 49.27 -15.74 28.89
CA GLN A 22 49.48 -14.46 29.58
C GLN A 22 48.55 -13.35 29.06
N ILE A 23 48.29 -13.31 27.75
CA ILE A 23 47.33 -12.36 27.16
C ILE A 23 45.90 -12.66 27.63
N THR A 24 45.51 -13.94 27.69
CA THR A 24 44.18 -14.32 28.18
C THR A 24 44.01 -14.03 29.67
N GLU A 25 45.02 -14.32 30.49
CA GLU A 25 44.99 -14.05 31.94
C GLU A 25 44.94 -12.54 32.22
N TYR A 26 45.72 -11.74 31.47
CA TYR A 26 45.65 -10.29 31.57
C TYR A 26 44.30 -9.73 31.11
N ALA A 27 43.71 -10.25 30.02
CA ALA A 27 42.39 -9.86 29.58
C ALA A 27 41.29 -10.24 30.59
N GLU A 28 41.45 -11.37 31.27
CA GLU A 28 40.53 -11.85 32.30
C GLU A 28 40.65 -11.01 33.59
N GLN A 29 41.86 -10.66 34.01
CA GLN A 29 42.10 -9.73 35.13
C GLN A 29 41.56 -8.31 34.86
N VAL A 30 41.69 -7.80 33.62
CA VAL A 30 41.09 -6.52 33.23
C VAL A 30 39.56 -6.59 33.30
N LYS A 31 38.95 -7.73 32.91
CA LYS A 31 37.51 -7.95 33.06
C LYS A 31 37.06 -8.08 34.52
N GLU A 32 37.83 -8.75 35.37
CA GLU A 32 37.50 -8.90 36.79
C GLU A 32 37.61 -7.57 37.57
N GLY A 33 38.51 -6.67 37.15
CA GLY A 33 38.64 -5.31 37.72
C GLY A 33 37.63 -4.30 37.18
N ALA A 34 37.05 -4.53 36.01
CA ALA A 34 36.05 -3.67 35.39
C ALA A 34 34.65 -3.99 35.93
N LYS A 35 34.15 -3.15 36.86
CA LYS A 35 32.76 -3.22 37.31
C LYS A 35 31.82 -2.93 36.12
N MET A 36 31.25 -3.99 35.54
CA MET A 36 30.32 -3.89 34.41
C MET A 36 29.15 -2.97 34.77
N THR A 37 29.02 -1.86 34.04
CA THR A 37 27.99 -0.84 34.30
C THR A 37 26.66 -1.36 33.77
N VAL A 38 25.67 -1.47 34.65
CA VAL A 38 24.33 -1.94 34.29
C VAL A 38 23.41 -0.75 34.07
N TYR A 39 22.98 -0.55 32.83
CA TYR A 39 22.15 0.57 32.40
C TYR A 39 20.66 0.28 32.58
N ARG A 40 19.89 1.28 33.01
CA ARG A 40 18.42 1.22 33.06
C ARG A 40 17.88 1.59 31.69
N VAL A 41 17.35 0.61 30.97
CA VAL A 41 16.79 0.79 29.63
C VAL A 41 15.27 0.85 29.73
N ARG A 42 14.67 2.00 29.36
CA ARG A 42 13.22 2.17 29.40
C ARG A 42 12.61 2.08 28.01
N PHE A 43 11.51 1.35 27.90
CA PHE A 43 10.87 1.09 26.62
C PHE A 43 9.34 1.16 26.75
N ALA A 44 8.67 1.31 25.61
CA ALA A 44 7.22 1.17 25.49
C ALA A 44 6.88 0.11 24.42
N PRO A 45 5.76 -0.62 24.53
CA PRO A 45 5.42 -1.68 23.59
C PRO A 45 5.21 -1.15 22.17
N TRP A 46 5.94 -1.73 21.21
CA TRP A 46 5.85 -1.36 19.79
C TRP A 46 6.23 -2.54 18.89
N ILE A 47 5.31 -3.49 18.73
CA ILE A 47 5.55 -4.71 17.94
C ILE A 47 5.68 -4.37 16.44
N PRO A 48 6.67 -4.93 15.71
CA PRO A 48 7.63 -5.97 16.12
C PRO A 48 8.97 -5.42 16.66
N PHE A 49 9.11 -4.12 16.85
CA PHE A 49 10.36 -3.47 17.26
C PHE A 49 10.67 -3.65 18.75
N VAL A 50 9.65 -3.57 19.60
CA VAL A 50 9.74 -3.76 21.05
C VAL A 50 8.59 -4.65 21.49
N ASP A 51 8.93 -5.87 21.87
CA ASP A 51 7.98 -6.83 22.43
C ASP A 51 8.30 -7.06 23.91
N PRO A 52 7.47 -6.56 24.86
CA PRO A 52 7.68 -6.81 26.28
C PRO A 52 7.33 -8.25 26.65
N ILE A 53 8.34 -9.05 26.98
CA ILE A 53 8.16 -10.43 27.42
C ILE A 53 8.24 -10.46 28.94
N LEU A 54 7.15 -10.81 29.62
CA LEU A 54 7.17 -11.02 31.07
C LEU A 54 7.82 -12.36 31.39
N GLY A 55 8.95 -12.33 32.09
CA GLY A 55 9.65 -13.53 32.54
C GLY A 55 9.02 -14.15 33.79
N GLU A 56 9.41 -15.38 34.10
CA GLU A 56 9.01 -16.08 35.34
C GLU A 56 9.46 -15.34 36.61
N ASP A 57 10.48 -14.50 36.49
CA ASP A 57 11.02 -13.63 37.55
C ASP A 57 10.17 -12.37 37.80
N ASN A 58 9.02 -12.26 37.13
CA ASN A 58 8.13 -11.10 37.15
C ASN A 58 8.84 -9.79 36.71
N LYS A 59 9.91 -9.93 35.92
CA LYS A 59 10.61 -8.81 35.27
C LYS A 59 10.31 -8.83 33.78
N PHE A 60 10.34 -7.63 33.19
CA PHE A 60 10.23 -7.50 31.75
C PHE A 60 11.58 -7.79 31.10
N HIS A 61 11.56 -8.70 30.13
CA HIS A 61 12.64 -8.95 29.19
C HIS A 61 12.27 -8.31 27.87
N LEU A 62 13.27 -7.79 27.17
CA LEU A 62 13.07 -7.16 25.89
C LEU A 62 13.02 -8.22 24.78
N GLY A 63 12.02 -8.12 23.91
CA GLY A 63 11.88 -8.89 22.67
C GLY A 63 11.80 -7.98 21.44
N GLY A 64 11.79 -8.61 20.26
CA GLY A 64 11.78 -7.89 18.98
C GLY A 64 13.14 -7.30 18.61
N VAL A 65 13.14 -6.39 17.64
CA VAL A 65 14.36 -5.80 17.06
C VAL A 65 15.24 -5.13 18.11
N ALA A 66 14.65 -4.46 19.09
CA ALA A 66 15.41 -3.76 20.13
C ALA A 66 16.22 -4.73 21.01
N LYS A 67 15.75 -5.98 21.19
CA LYS A 67 16.52 -7.01 21.90
C LYS A 67 17.82 -7.29 21.16
N ASP A 68 17.71 -7.53 19.86
CA ASP A 68 18.86 -7.87 19.02
C ASP A 68 19.90 -6.74 19.01
N VAL A 69 19.45 -5.49 19.02
CA VAL A 69 20.32 -4.31 19.14
C VAL A 69 21.06 -4.32 20.48
N TYR A 70 20.36 -4.43 21.61
CA TYR A 70 21.00 -4.39 22.94
C TYR A 70 21.86 -5.62 23.22
N GLU A 71 21.47 -6.81 22.77
CA GLU A 71 22.31 -8.01 22.85
C GLU A 71 23.57 -7.87 21.97
N GLY A 72 23.45 -7.25 20.79
CA GLY A 72 24.62 -6.86 20.00
C GLY A 72 25.55 -5.91 20.77
N MET A 73 25.00 -4.90 21.44
CA MET A 73 25.77 -3.98 22.27
C MET A 73 26.53 -4.69 23.40
N LYS A 74 25.93 -5.70 24.05
CA LYS A 74 26.61 -6.51 25.08
C LYS A 74 27.83 -7.28 24.54
N ILE A 75 27.82 -7.64 23.26
CA ILE A 75 28.91 -8.40 22.64
C ILE A 75 30.09 -7.48 22.28
N PHE A 76 29.79 -6.28 21.77
CA PHE A 76 30.81 -5.36 21.26
C PHE A 76 31.33 -4.36 22.30
N MET A 77 30.62 -4.20 23.43
CA MET A 77 30.94 -3.21 24.47
C MET A 77 30.73 -3.82 25.86
N ASP A 78 31.37 -3.25 26.90
CA ASP A 78 31.11 -3.58 28.30
C ASP A 78 29.76 -2.98 28.76
N PHE A 79 28.70 -3.46 28.12
CA PHE A 79 27.33 -3.02 28.29
C PHE A 79 26.53 -4.13 28.94
N ASN A 80 25.73 -3.80 29.95
CA ASN A 80 24.67 -4.66 30.43
C ASN A 80 23.46 -3.80 30.78
N TYR A 81 22.26 -4.36 30.79
CA TYR A 81 21.05 -3.56 31.01
C TYR A 81 19.96 -4.28 31.79
N HIS A 82 19.14 -3.48 32.46
CA HIS A 82 17.85 -3.89 33.00
C HIS A 82 16.73 -3.16 32.25
N ALA A 83 15.85 -3.95 31.64
CA ALA A 83 14.74 -3.42 30.88
C ALA A 83 13.58 -3.03 31.82
N VAL A 84 13.06 -1.81 31.65
CA VAL A 84 11.98 -1.24 32.45
C VAL A 84 10.87 -0.77 31.51
N SER A 85 9.68 -1.35 31.64
CA SER A 85 8.53 -0.89 30.86
C SER A 85 8.06 0.48 31.37
N GLN A 86 7.71 1.37 30.44
CA GLN A 86 7.10 2.64 30.77
C GLN A 86 5.64 2.44 31.21
N SER A 87 5.31 2.86 32.44
CA SER A 87 3.99 2.63 33.04
C SER A 87 2.82 3.27 32.28
N ASP A 88 3.02 4.45 31.70
CA ASP A 88 2.00 5.18 30.94
C ASP A 88 2.00 4.85 29.44
N ASN A 89 2.97 4.06 28.95
CA ASN A 89 3.22 3.79 27.53
C ASN A 89 3.35 5.07 26.67
N ILE A 90 3.71 6.21 27.25
CA ILE A 90 3.90 7.48 26.55
C ILE A 90 5.38 7.63 26.19
N TYR A 91 5.67 7.88 24.91
CA TYR A 91 7.05 8.13 24.46
C TYR A 91 7.64 9.41 25.07
N GLY A 92 6.85 10.47 25.09
CA GLY A 92 7.21 11.75 25.66
C GLY A 92 6.67 12.91 24.84
N ALA A 93 5.95 13.78 25.53
CA ALA A 93 5.41 15.03 25.02
C ALA A 93 5.59 16.11 26.09
N LYS A 94 5.73 17.35 25.63
CA LYS A 94 5.80 18.51 26.53
C LYS A 94 4.38 18.93 26.89
N VAL A 95 3.98 18.69 28.14
CA VAL A 95 2.66 19.06 28.67
C VAL A 95 2.86 20.11 29.74
N ASN A 96 2.27 21.29 29.57
CA ASN A 96 2.40 22.42 30.48
C ASN A 96 3.88 22.75 30.81
N GLY A 97 4.74 22.72 29.79
CA GLY A 97 6.17 23.03 29.91
C GLY A 97 7.03 21.88 30.47
N THR A 98 6.44 20.79 30.95
CA THR A 98 7.18 19.65 31.54
C THR A 98 7.11 18.42 30.62
N TRP A 99 8.20 17.66 30.55
CA TRP A 99 8.25 16.40 29.80
C TRP A 99 7.60 15.25 30.59
N ASN A 100 6.72 14.50 29.92
CA ASN A 100 6.15 13.25 30.44
C ASN A 100 6.73 12.03 29.71
N GLY A 101 6.22 10.84 30.03
CA GLY A 101 6.60 9.61 29.33
C GLY A 101 8.08 9.26 29.50
N MET A 102 8.62 8.54 28.51
CA MET A 102 10.02 8.10 28.54
C MET A 102 11.01 9.27 28.48
N ILE A 103 10.74 10.32 27.68
CA ILE A 103 11.56 11.55 27.68
C ILE A 103 11.56 12.20 29.07
N GLY A 104 10.41 12.29 29.74
CA GLY A 104 10.33 12.81 31.10
C GLY A 104 11.17 12.02 32.10
N SER A 105 11.18 10.70 31.99
CA SER A 105 12.02 9.81 32.81
C SER A 105 13.52 10.02 32.57
N MET A 106 13.92 10.27 31.32
CA MET A 106 15.32 10.61 30.97
C MET A 106 15.72 11.97 31.56
N VAL A 107 14.90 13.01 31.38
CA VAL A 107 15.17 14.36 31.93
C VAL A 107 15.29 14.34 33.46
N LYS A 108 14.60 13.43 34.14
CA LYS A 108 14.66 13.24 35.59
C LYS A 108 15.79 12.30 36.04
N ASN A 109 16.63 11.79 35.14
CA ASN A 109 17.66 10.77 35.42
C ASN A 109 17.10 9.48 36.08
N GLU A 110 15.82 9.17 35.84
CA GLU A 110 15.19 7.92 36.30
C GLU A 110 15.54 6.75 35.37
N THR A 111 16.18 7.03 34.24
CA THR A 111 16.53 6.07 33.18
C THR A 111 17.81 6.55 32.49
N ASP A 112 18.65 5.61 32.08
CA ASP A 112 19.94 5.93 31.45
C ASP A 112 19.84 5.89 29.91
N ILE A 113 19.00 5.00 29.37
CA ILE A 113 18.72 4.88 27.94
C ILE A 113 17.23 4.67 27.75
N SER A 114 16.60 5.36 26.80
CA SER A 114 15.22 5.05 26.40
C SER A 114 15.07 4.96 24.89
N GLY A 115 14.23 4.04 24.44
CA GLY A 115 14.00 3.81 23.02
C GLY A 115 13.49 2.43 22.71
N PRO A 116 13.30 2.12 21.42
CA PRO A 116 13.34 3.01 20.25
C PRO A 116 12.09 3.92 20.12
N TYR A 117 12.27 5.14 19.60
CA TYR A 117 11.20 6.03 19.13
C TYR A 117 11.75 7.07 18.15
N PHE A 118 10.85 7.76 17.43
CA PHE A 118 11.24 8.78 16.46
C PHE A 118 11.96 9.96 17.11
N ILE A 119 13.05 10.36 16.46
CA ILE A 119 13.77 11.60 16.73
C ILE A 119 12.89 12.76 16.27
N ASP A 120 12.81 13.78 17.11
CA ASP A 120 11.96 14.96 16.95
C ASP A 120 12.74 16.18 17.44
N GLU A 121 12.51 17.35 16.87
CA GLU A 121 13.28 18.57 17.19
C GLU A 121 13.07 18.99 18.65
N ASP A 122 11.82 19.02 19.11
CA ASP A 122 11.53 19.34 20.51
C ASP A 122 12.20 18.37 21.48
N ARG A 123 12.29 17.08 21.11
CA ARG A 123 12.91 16.06 21.95
C ARG A 123 14.43 16.18 21.95
N SER A 124 15.05 16.53 20.83
CA SER A 124 16.52 16.68 20.74
C SER A 124 17.02 17.89 21.53
N LEU A 125 16.16 18.88 21.79
CA LEU A 125 16.44 19.97 22.72
C LEU A 125 16.42 19.53 24.20
N ALA A 126 15.79 18.40 24.52
CA ALA A 126 15.60 17.93 25.89
C ALA A 126 16.54 16.76 26.27
N VAL A 127 16.86 15.90 25.31
CA VAL A 127 17.72 14.72 25.50
C VAL A 127 18.63 14.54 24.29
N GLU A 128 19.80 13.94 24.51
CA GLU A 128 20.72 13.58 23.44
C GLU A 128 20.30 12.27 22.77
N PHE A 129 20.38 12.22 21.45
CA PHE A 129 20.07 11.04 20.65
C PHE A 129 21.34 10.46 20.05
N SER A 130 21.38 9.13 19.96
CA SER A 130 22.36 8.44 19.12
C SER A 130 22.02 8.62 17.64
N ASP A 131 22.94 8.14 16.79
CA ASP A 131 22.61 7.95 15.38
C ASP A 131 21.38 7.04 15.21
N PRO A 132 20.51 7.31 14.21
CA PRO A 132 19.31 6.52 13.99
C PRO A 132 19.64 5.06 13.66
N VAL A 133 19.05 4.12 14.41
CA VAL A 133 19.18 2.68 14.14
C VAL A 133 18.42 2.27 12.88
N ALA A 134 17.34 2.99 12.54
CA ALA A 134 16.53 2.75 11.35
C ALA A 134 15.89 4.04 10.83
N PHE A 135 15.65 4.09 9.52
CA PHE A 135 14.92 5.17 8.86
C PHE A 135 13.52 4.69 8.46
N SER A 136 12.50 5.49 8.74
CA SER A 136 11.13 5.22 8.33
C SER A 136 10.47 6.48 7.80
N GLN A 137 9.59 6.31 6.82
CA GLN A 137 8.82 7.39 6.21
C GLN A 137 7.36 7.28 6.61
N LEU A 138 6.76 8.42 6.97
CA LEU A 138 5.36 8.49 7.33
C LEU A 138 4.52 8.22 6.08
N THR A 139 3.73 7.15 6.13
CA THR A 139 2.89 6.70 5.03
C THR A 139 1.42 6.72 5.47
N ILE A 140 0.54 7.15 4.58
CA ILE A 140 -0.89 7.12 4.81
C ILE A 140 -1.41 5.74 4.43
N VAL A 141 -2.01 5.06 5.40
CA VAL A 141 -2.69 3.79 5.17
C VAL A 141 -4.17 4.06 5.00
N SER A 142 -4.73 3.70 3.84
CA SER A 142 -6.17 3.73 3.58
C SER A 142 -6.74 2.32 3.65
N GLY A 143 -7.97 2.20 4.15
CA GLY A 143 -8.72 0.95 4.05
C GLY A 143 -8.86 0.51 2.58
N LEU A 144 -8.77 -0.79 2.34
CA LEU A 144 -9.07 -1.34 1.02
C LEU A 144 -10.53 -1.04 0.68
N ILE A 145 -10.76 -0.38 -0.46
CA ILE A 145 -12.12 -0.21 -0.97
C ILE A 145 -12.58 -1.61 -1.40
N SER A 146 -13.62 -2.14 -0.74
CA SER A 146 -14.22 -3.41 -1.13
C SER A 146 -14.61 -3.36 -2.60
N SER A 147 -14.15 -4.32 -3.41
CA SER A 147 -14.56 -4.39 -4.82
C SER A 147 -16.09 -4.47 -4.86
N ASN A 148 -16.75 -3.51 -5.49
CA ASN A 148 -18.20 -3.56 -5.64
C ASN A 148 -18.56 -4.76 -6.54
N ARG A 149 -19.16 -5.80 -5.97
CA ARG A 149 -19.63 -6.99 -6.69
C ARG A 149 -21.08 -6.79 -7.13
N ASP A 150 -21.36 -5.69 -7.83
CA ASP A 150 -22.69 -5.43 -8.34
C ASP A 150 -22.92 -6.26 -9.63
N PRO A 151 -23.90 -7.19 -9.64
CA PRO A 151 -24.21 -8.00 -10.82
C PRO A 151 -24.69 -7.14 -12.02
N PHE A 152 -25.11 -5.90 -11.78
CA PHE A 152 -25.57 -4.98 -12.82
C PHE A 152 -24.46 -4.14 -13.47
N LEU A 153 -23.18 -4.37 -13.13
CA LEU A 153 -22.04 -3.70 -13.77
C LEU A 153 -22.03 -3.85 -15.31
N ILE A 154 -22.61 -4.93 -15.84
CA ILE A 154 -22.74 -5.12 -17.29
C ILE A 154 -23.69 -4.10 -17.96
N LEU A 155 -24.70 -3.61 -17.23
CA LEU A 155 -25.61 -2.57 -17.73
C LEU A 155 -24.98 -1.18 -17.68
N ALA A 156 -23.97 -0.98 -16.83
CA ALA A 156 -23.23 0.27 -16.71
C ALA A 156 -22.32 0.58 -17.92
N VAL A 157 -22.17 -0.38 -18.86
CA VAL A 157 -21.41 -0.17 -20.11
C VAL A 157 -21.99 0.98 -20.94
N PHE A 158 -23.32 1.15 -20.89
CA PHE A 158 -24.05 2.23 -21.55
C PHE A 158 -24.85 3.08 -20.56
N SER A 159 -24.93 4.38 -20.84
CA SER A 159 -25.78 5.30 -20.08
C SER A 159 -27.26 5.04 -20.36
N MET A 160 -28.13 5.33 -19.38
CA MET A 160 -29.59 5.19 -19.52
C MET A 160 -30.20 5.81 -20.81
N PRO A 161 -29.77 7.00 -21.28
CA PRO A 161 -30.28 7.54 -22.54
C PRO A 161 -29.99 6.65 -23.76
N VAL A 162 -28.85 5.96 -23.78
CA VAL A 162 -28.46 5.06 -24.88
C VAL A 162 -29.33 3.79 -24.85
N TRP A 163 -29.60 3.25 -23.65
CA TRP A 163 -30.51 2.12 -23.50
C TRP A 163 -31.93 2.47 -23.99
N ILE A 164 -32.44 3.66 -23.63
CA ILE A 164 -33.75 4.14 -24.10
C ILE A 164 -33.73 4.31 -25.63
N ALA A 165 -32.68 4.90 -26.19
CA ALA A 165 -32.56 5.08 -27.64
C ALA A 165 -32.54 3.73 -28.39
N LEU A 166 -31.85 2.71 -27.86
CA LEU A 166 -31.86 1.35 -28.42
C LEU A 166 -33.27 0.74 -28.41
N PHE A 167 -34.01 0.90 -27.31
CA PHE A 167 -35.38 0.41 -27.20
C PHE A 167 -36.33 1.10 -28.19
N VAL A 168 -36.30 2.43 -28.26
CA VAL A 168 -37.15 3.21 -29.18
C VAL A 168 -36.83 2.90 -30.63
N THR A 169 -35.55 2.84 -31.00
CA THR A 169 -35.13 2.53 -32.37
C THR A 169 -35.60 1.15 -32.79
N THR A 170 -35.53 0.17 -31.89
CA THR A 170 -36.01 -1.19 -32.15
C THR A 170 -37.50 -1.21 -32.49
N LEU A 171 -38.33 -0.55 -31.69
CA LEU A 171 -39.77 -0.46 -31.94
C LEU A 171 -40.09 0.28 -33.24
N ALA A 172 -39.37 1.37 -33.52
CA ALA A 172 -39.57 2.20 -34.71
C ALA A 172 -39.23 1.44 -36.01
N VAL A 173 -38.08 0.76 -36.05
CA VAL A 173 -37.65 -0.01 -37.24
C VAL A 173 -38.65 -1.14 -37.55
N SER A 174 -39.12 -1.86 -36.53
CA SER A 174 -40.12 -2.91 -36.71
C SER A 174 -41.47 -2.36 -37.19
N ALA A 175 -41.87 -1.18 -36.72
CA ALA A 175 -43.10 -0.52 -37.17
C ALA A 175 -43.00 -0.08 -38.64
N VAL A 176 -41.88 0.56 -39.03
CA VAL A 176 -41.64 0.98 -40.41
C VAL A 176 -41.59 -0.22 -41.36
N ALA A 177 -40.91 -1.31 -40.98
CA ALA A 177 -40.88 -2.54 -41.78
C ALA A 177 -42.27 -3.16 -41.96
N CYS A 178 -43.07 -3.17 -40.89
CA CYS A 178 -44.46 -3.62 -40.95
C CYS A 178 -45.32 -2.76 -41.89
N LEU A 179 -45.15 -1.43 -41.85
CA LEU A 179 -45.85 -0.50 -42.75
C LEU A 179 -45.46 -0.73 -44.22
N ILE A 180 -44.16 -0.86 -44.51
CA ILE A 180 -43.68 -1.15 -45.86
C ILE A 180 -44.29 -2.45 -46.39
N TYR A 181 -44.28 -3.52 -45.59
CA TYR A 181 -44.88 -4.80 -45.96
C TYR A 181 -46.38 -4.69 -46.24
N GLN A 182 -47.11 -3.88 -45.47
CA GLN A 182 -48.54 -3.66 -45.67
C GLN A 182 -48.86 -2.80 -46.90
N LEU A 183 -47.99 -1.87 -47.28
CA LEU A 183 -48.20 -0.98 -48.41
C LEU A 183 -47.83 -1.63 -49.75
N LEU A 184 -46.89 -2.58 -49.75
CA LEU A 184 -46.53 -3.33 -50.96
C LEU A 184 -47.68 -4.24 -51.42
N PRO A 185 -47.88 -4.40 -52.75
CA PRO A 185 -48.89 -5.31 -53.29
C PRO A 185 -48.43 -6.76 -53.14
N ALA A 186 -48.66 -7.34 -51.96
CA ALA A 186 -48.42 -8.74 -51.66
C ALA A 186 -49.65 -9.60 -51.97
N ARG A 187 -49.42 -10.82 -52.48
CA ARG A 187 -50.46 -11.80 -52.89
C ARG A 187 -51.31 -12.30 -51.71
N GLU A 188 -50.76 -12.27 -50.50
CA GLU A 188 -51.43 -12.64 -49.25
C GLU A 188 -50.87 -11.77 -48.12
N LYS A 189 -51.73 -10.95 -47.49
CA LYS A 189 -51.33 -10.06 -46.40
C LYS A 189 -51.66 -10.71 -45.07
N ARG A 190 -50.64 -10.95 -44.26
CA ARG A 190 -50.78 -11.39 -42.88
C ARG A 190 -51.34 -10.26 -41.99
N GLU A 191 -51.95 -10.61 -40.86
CA GLU A 191 -52.39 -9.63 -39.87
C GLU A 191 -51.25 -8.70 -39.42
N LYS A 192 -51.62 -7.45 -39.10
CA LYS A 192 -50.66 -6.37 -38.77
C LYS A 192 -49.79 -6.73 -37.56
N MET A 193 -50.42 -7.28 -36.52
CA MET A 193 -49.75 -7.63 -35.27
C MET A 193 -48.76 -8.78 -35.44
N GLU A 194 -49.13 -9.81 -36.20
CA GLU A 194 -48.21 -10.91 -36.48
C GLU A 194 -47.01 -10.46 -37.33
N THR A 195 -47.26 -9.60 -38.32
CA THR A 195 -46.21 -9.01 -39.15
C THR A 195 -45.25 -8.16 -38.31
N TYR A 196 -45.80 -7.31 -37.43
CA TYR A 196 -45.00 -6.49 -36.52
C TYR A 196 -44.16 -7.35 -35.58
N SER A 197 -44.76 -8.36 -34.93
CA SER A 197 -44.08 -9.29 -34.04
C SER A 197 -42.94 -10.04 -34.75
N LYS A 198 -43.17 -10.46 -36.00
CA LYS A 198 -42.14 -11.11 -36.83
C LYS A 198 -40.94 -10.20 -37.07
N TYR A 199 -41.15 -8.95 -37.47
CA TYR A 199 -40.05 -8.00 -37.69
C TYR A 199 -39.36 -7.55 -36.39
N LEU A 200 -40.11 -7.45 -35.29
CA LEU A 200 -39.55 -7.18 -33.96
C LEU A 200 -38.64 -8.32 -33.51
N TRP A 201 -39.11 -9.56 -33.63
CA TRP A 201 -38.32 -10.76 -33.33
C TRP A 201 -37.08 -10.89 -34.22
N ALA A 202 -37.24 -10.62 -35.52
CA ALA A 202 -36.13 -10.65 -36.48
C ALA A 202 -35.05 -9.59 -36.16
N PHE A 203 -35.46 -8.37 -35.77
CA PHE A 203 -34.53 -7.31 -35.38
C PHE A 203 -33.78 -7.66 -34.08
N HIS A 204 -34.48 -8.17 -33.06
CA HIS A 204 -33.86 -8.59 -31.80
C HIS A 204 -32.86 -9.75 -31.99
N THR A 205 -33.23 -10.76 -32.78
CA THR A 205 -32.34 -11.90 -33.07
C THR A 205 -31.13 -11.49 -33.92
N GLY A 206 -31.31 -10.53 -34.83
CA GLY A 206 -30.23 -9.86 -35.55
C GLY A 206 -29.24 -9.13 -34.63
N LEU A 207 -29.73 -8.39 -33.63
CA LEU A 207 -28.89 -7.69 -32.64
C LEU A 207 -28.07 -8.67 -31.79
N ILE A 208 -28.68 -9.78 -31.39
CA ILE A 208 -28.06 -10.88 -30.63
C ILE A 208 -27.15 -11.75 -31.52
N GLY A 209 -27.16 -11.55 -32.84
CA GLY A 209 -26.21 -12.16 -33.78
C GLY A 209 -26.49 -13.65 -34.02
N LYS A 210 -27.69 -14.11 -33.68
CA LYS A 210 -28.20 -15.41 -34.10
C LYS A 210 -29.10 -15.16 -35.30
N VAL A 211 -28.51 -15.12 -36.50
CA VAL A 211 -29.28 -15.22 -37.73
C VAL A 211 -29.72 -16.69 -37.85
N HIS A 212 -30.89 -17.01 -37.29
CA HIS A 212 -31.51 -18.31 -37.47
C HIS A 212 -32.28 -18.27 -38.79
N ILE A 213 -31.63 -18.72 -39.86
CA ILE A 213 -32.30 -18.99 -41.14
C ILE A 213 -33.12 -20.26 -40.92
N GLN A 214 -34.40 -20.11 -40.57
CA GLN A 214 -35.34 -21.22 -40.63
C GLN A 214 -35.67 -21.47 -42.10
N ASP A 215 -35.14 -22.57 -42.62
CA ASP A 215 -35.47 -23.14 -43.92
C ASP A 215 -36.99 -23.37 -43.99
N GLY A 216 -37.70 -22.56 -44.77
CA GLY A 216 -39.15 -22.72 -44.97
C GLY A 216 -39.92 -21.43 -45.30
N MET A 217 -39.36 -20.25 -45.04
CA MET A 217 -39.92 -18.98 -45.51
C MET A 217 -38.92 -18.25 -46.40
N ALA A 218 -38.72 -18.80 -47.60
CA ALA A 218 -38.03 -18.11 -48.69
C ALA A 218 -38.91 -16.98 -49.28
N LEU A 219 -39.21 -15.96 -48.46
CA LEU A 219 -39.15 -14.62 -49.01
C LEU A 219 -37.68 -14.37 -49.24
N LYS A 220 -37.29 -14.39 -50.51
CA LYS A 220 -35.97 -14.04 -51.02
C LYS A 220 -35.70 -12.58 -50.63
N PHE A 221 -35.35 -12.33 -49.37
CA PHE A 221 -34.81 -11.06 -48.93
C PHE A 221 -33.49 -10.92 -49.67
N ARG A 222 -33.51 -10.05 -50.68
CA ARG A 222 -32.35 -9.67 -51.48
C ARG A 222 -31.25 -9.27 -50.50
N GLU A 223 -30.01 -9.70 -50.73
CA GLU A 223 -28.83 -9.34 -49.93
C GLU A 223 -28.71 -7.81 -49.71
N GLU A 224 -29.33 -7.00 -50.56
CA GLU A 224 -29.39 -5.53 -50.46
C GLU A 224 -30.20 -5.02 -49.25
N ASP A 225 -31.27 -5.70 -48.81
CA ASP A 225 -32.14 -5.20 -47.71
C ASP A 225 -31.61 -5.54 -46.31
N THR A 226 -30.64 -6.45 -46.23
CA THR A 226 -30.05 -6.90 -44.95
C THR A 226 -28.79 -6.10 -44.60
N GLY A 227 -28.17 -5.42 -45.58
CA GLY A 227 -26.90 -4.72 -45.41
C GLY A 227 -26.93 -3.57 -44.39
N SER A 228 -28.04 -2.86 -44.27
CA SER A 228 -28.15 -1.66 -43.42
C SER A 228 -28.19 -1.97 -41.92
N ASN A 229 -28.79 -3.11 -41.52
CA ASN A 229 -28.83 -3.53 -40.11
C ASN A 229 -27.53 -4.21 -39.67
N VAL A 230 -26.81 -4.84 -40.60
CA VAL A 230 -25.54 -5.51 -40.31
C VAL A 230 -24.47 -4.51 -39.87
N VAL A 231 -24.40 -3.33 -40.50
CA VAL A 231 -23.42 -2.28 -40.13
C VAL A 231 -23.67 -1.76 -38.71
N LEU A 232 -24.93 -1.43 -38.36
CA LEU A 232 -25.26 -0.93 -37.03
C LEU A 232 -24.99 -1.97 -35.94
N VAL A 233 -25.34 -3.24 -36.19
CA VAL A 233 -25.09 -4.34 -35.24
C VAL A 233 -23.60 -4.61 -35.09
N ILE A 234 -22.82 -4.58 -36.18
CA ILE A 234 -21.36 -4.73 -36.13
C ILE A 234 -20.74 -3.56 -35.35
N LEU A 235 -21.16 -2.32 -35.62
CA LEU A 235 -20.66 -1.14 -34.90
C LEU A 235 -21.02 -1.16 -33.42
N LEU A 236 -22.24 -1.57 -33.07
CA LEU A 236 -22.64 -1.72 -31.67
C LEU A 236 -21.82 -2.81 -30.98
N ARG A 237 -21.65 -3.98 -31.61
CA ARG A 237 -20.82 -5.06 -31.06
C ARG A 237 -19.36 -4.66 -30.90
N PHE A 238 -18.80 -3.97 -31.89
CA PHE A 238 -17.44 -3.46 -31.85
C PHE A 238 -17.26 -2.43 -30.74
N ASN A 239 -18.21 -1.50 -30.58
CA ASN A 239 -18.18 -0.50 -29.52
C ASN A 239 -18.37 -1.11 -28.12
N ILE A 240 -19.30 -2.07 -27.95
CA ILE A 240 -19.49 -2.81 -26.69
C ILE A 240 -18.22 -3.56 -26.34
N LYS A 241 -17.66 -4.32 -27.29
CA LYS A 241 -16.44 -5.08 -27.07
C LYS A 241 -15.27 -4.17 -26.72
N ARG A 242 -15.05 -3.09 -27.48
CA ARG A 242 -14.01 -2.10 -27.20
C ARG A 242 -14.16 -1.45 -25.83
N LYS A 243 -15.40 -1.13 -25.42
CA LYS A 243 -15.65 -0.54 -24.10
C LYS A 243 -15.50 -1.56 -22.97
N LEU A 244 -15.89 -2.81 -23.20
CA LEU A 244 -15.68 -3.90 -22.25
C LEU A 244 -14.18 -4.23 -22.08
N ASP A 245 -13.42 -4.26 -23.17
CA ASP A 245 -11.97 -4.46 -23.17
C ASP A 245 -11.27 -3.26 -22.49
N SER A 246 -11.77 -2.04 -22.71
CA SER A 246 -11.33 -0.84 -21.97
C SER A 246 -11.64 -0.92 -20.48
N LEU A 247 -12.80 -1.46 -20.08
CA LEU A 247 -13.18 -1.60 -18.67
C LEU A 247 -12.36 -2.69 -17.96
N LYS A 248 -12.07 -3.80 -18.65
CA LYS A 248 -11.20 -4.87 -18.16
C LYS A 248 -9.73 -4.43 -18.03
N SER A 249 -9.24 -3.59 -18.96
CA SER A 249 -7.88 -3.04 -18.87
C SER A 249 -7.73 -1.95 -17.80
N THR A 250 -8.85 -1.40 -17.29
CA THR A 250 -8.89 -0.60 -16.05
C THR A 250 -9.05 -1.43 -14.77
N GLU A 251 -8.98 -2.76 -14.83
CA GLU A 251 -8.78 -3.55 -13.60
C GLU A 251 -7.55 -3.01 -12.87
N PHE A 252 -7.77 -2.71 -11.59
CA PHE A 252 -6.89 -2.01 -10.67
C PHE A 252 -5.41 -2.35 -10.90
N ASN A 253 -4.66 -1.39 -11.46
CA ASN A 253 -3.20 -1.44 -11.43
C ASN A 253 -2.76 -0.96 -10.04
N PRO A 254 -2.26 -1.85 -9.16
CA PRO A 254 -1.83 -1.47 -7.81
C PRO A 254 -0.66 -0.48 -7.81
N ASN A 255 0.04 -0.30 -8.94
CA ASN A 255 1.12 0.67 -9.11
C ASN A 255 0.63 2.05 -9.61
N LEU A 256 -0.66 2.18 -9.94
CA LEU A 256 -1.32 3.44 -10.33
C LEU A 256 -2.32 3.90 -9.26
N VAL A 257 -2.09 3.56 -7.99
CA VAL A 257 -2.74 4.29 -6.89
C VAL A 257 -2.31 5.75 -7.08
N PRO A 258 -3.24 6.67 -7.39
CA PRO A 258 -2.86 8.07 -7.53
C PRO A 258 -2.20 8.46 -6.21
N ALA A 259 -0.99 9.01 -6.28
CA ALA A 259 -0.31 9.54 -5.12
C ALA A 259 -1.25 10.59 -4.50
N PHE A 260 -2.04 10.17 -3.51
CA PHE A 260 -2.98 11.04 -2.85
C PHE A 260 -2.13 12.00 -2.00
N LYS A 261 -1.84 13.17 -2.57
CA LYS A 261 -1.29 14.28 -1.82
C LYS A 261 -2.23 14.57 -0.65
N VAL A 262 -1.69 14.75 0.55
CA VAL A 262 -2.45 15.00 1.79
C VAL A 262 -3.45 16.15 1.59
N GLN A 263 -3.08 17.16 0.79
CA GLN A 263 -3.94 18.28 0.40
C GLN A 263 -5.30 17.84 -0.18
N HIS A 264 -5.34 16.78 -0.98
CA HIS A 264 -6.59 16.25 -1.53
C HIS A 264 -7.45 15.53 -0.47
N LEU A 265 -6.85 15.00 0.59
CA LEU A 265 -7.58 14.36 1.68
C LEU A 265 -8.26 15.41 2.58
N ILE A 266 -7.58 16.52 2.87
CA ILE A 266 -8.10 17.63 3.69
C ILE A 266 -9.36 18.24 3.07
N GLN A 267 -9.41 18.31 1.74
CA GLN A 267 -10.50 18.96 1.02
C GLN A 267 -11.74 18.06 0.82
N LYS A 268 -11.58 16.72 0.86
CA LYS A 268 -12.63 15.77 0.44
C LYS A 268 -13.29 14.97 1.56
N ASP A 269 -12.65 14.71 2.69
CA ASP A 269 -13.24 13.84 3.71
C ASP A 269 -12.92 14.30 5.14
N LYS A 270 -13.95 14.32 6.01
CA LYS A 270 -13.86 14.73 7.42
C LYS A 270 -13.31 13.63 8.33
N ARG A 271 -12.84 12.51 7.77
CA ARG A 271 -12.48 11.28 8.49
C ARG A 271 -10.98 10.99 8.46
N ILE A 272 -10.15 12.03 8.44
CA ILE A 272 -8.72 11.88 8.71
C ILE A 272 -8.55 11.73 10.22
N VAL A 273 -8.15 10.55 10.67
CA VAL A 273 -7.84 10.27 12.08
C VAL A 273 -6.32 10.33 12.23
N GLY A 274 -5.82 11.44 12.77
CA GLY A 274 -4.43 11.55 13.21
C GLY A 274 -4.30 11.27 14.71
N VAL A 275 -3.15 10.71 15.11
CA VAL A 275 -2.77 10.63 16.53
C VAL A 275 -2.38 12.04 16.96
N SER A 276 -3.36 12.79 17.49
CA SER A 276 -3.35 14.23 17.82
C SER A 276 -3.50 15.20 16.65
N LYS A 277 -4.54 16.04 16.71
CA LYS A 277 -4.77 17.17 15.78
C LYS A 277 -3.64 18.21 15.81
N SER A 278 -2.86 18.31 16.90
CA SER A 278 -1.75 19.26 17.01
C SER A 278 -0.59 18.91 16.07
N LYS A 279 -0.32 17.62 15.84
CA LYS A 279 0.75 17.15 14.97
C LYS A 279 0.43 17.20 13.47
N ILE A 280 -0.85 17.39 13.12
CA ILE A 280 -1.27 17.55 11.71
C ILE A 280 -0.82 18.91 11.17
N ILE A 281 -0.78 19.94 12.03
CA ILE A 281 -0.33 21.29 11.67
C ILE A 281 1.18 21.28 11.39
N ASP A 282 1.97 20.60 12.22
CA ASP A 282 3.42 20.45 12.00
C ASP A 282 3.73 19.68 10.69
N PHE A 283 2.85 18.75 10.30
CA PHE A 283 2.95 18.00 9.05
C PHE A 283 2.76 18.86 7.80
N GLU A 284 1.89 19.87 7.88
CA GLU A 284 1.65 20.82 6.79
C GLU A 284 2.85 21.75 6.61
N ILE A 285 3.46 22.20 7.72
CA ILE A 285 4.69 23.01 7.75
C ILE A 285 5.90 22.21 7.20
N TYR A 286 6.04 20.94 7.57
CA TYR A 286 7.12 20.07 7.05
C TYR A 286 7.00 19.77 5.55
N MET A 287 5.78 19.71 5.00
CA MET A 287 5.58 19.57 3.54
C MET A 287 5.89 20.87 2.78
N GLU A 288 5.64 22.04 3.36
CA GLU A 288 6.07 23.31 2.75
C GLU A 288 7.60 23.45 2.73
N LEU A 289 8.27 23.06 3.81
CA LEU A 289 9.74 23.14 3.92
C LEU A 289 10.49 22.08 3.08
N SER A 290 9.84 20.96 2.74
CA SER A 290 10.43 19.91 1.88
C SER A 290 10.11 20.09 0.40
N SER A 291 9.41 21.15 0.01
CA SER A 291 9.31 21.54 -1.39
C SER A 291 10.66 22.08 -1.87
N PRO A 292 11.25 21.54 -2.96
CA PRO A 292 12.56 21.99 -3.41
C PRO A 292 12.46 23.45 -3.86
N ILE A 293 13.27 24.29 -3.24
CA ILE A 293 13.56 25.68 -3.62
C ILE A 293 14.04 25.68 -5.07
N ASN A 294 13.11 25.88 -6.01
CA ASN A 294 13.44 26.23 -7.39
C ASN A 294 13.80 27.72 -7.44
N SER A 295 14.97 28.05 -6.90
CA SER A 295 15.66 29.30 -7.23
C SER A 295 17.14 28.99 -7.40
N LEU A 296 17.57 28.84 -8.66
CA LEU A 296 18.89 29.21 -9.19
C LEU A 296 19.10 28.56 -10.58
N GLN A 297 18.54 29.18 -11.62
CA GLN A 297 19.20 29.22 -12.94
C GLN A 297 18.98 30.60 -13.57
N SER A 298 19.80 31.55 -13.13
CA SER A 298 20.19 32.73 -13.90
C SER A 298 21.68 32.59 -14.18
N GLY A 299 22.04 32.17 -15.40
CA GLY A 299 23.42 32.05 -15.86
C GLY A 299 23.47 32.25 -17.36
N LYS A 300 23.65 33.51 -17.76
CA LYS A 300 23.77 34.01 -19.14
C LYS A 300 24.75 33.18 -19.97
N THR A 301 24.28 32.74 -21.13
CA THR A 301 25.11 32.43 -22.29
C THR A 301 25.74 33.71 -22.83
N ARG A 302 27.04 33.64 -23.11
CA ARG A 302 27.76 34.50 -24.04
C ARG A 302 28.53 33.59 -24.98
#